data_AF-A0A2V2F3K9-F1
#
_entry.id   AF-A0A2V2F3K9-F1
#
_cell.length_a   1.000
_cell.length_b   1.000
_cell.length_c   1.000
_cell.angle_alpha   90.00
_cell.angle_beta   90.00
_cell.angle_gamma   90.00
#
_symmetry.space_group_name_H-M   'P 1'
#
loop_
_entity.id
_entity.type
_entity.pdbx_description
1 polymer ?
#
loop_
_entity_poly.entity_id
_entity_poly.type
_entity_poly.pdbx_seq_one_letter_code
_entity_poly.pdbx_strand_id
1 'polypeptide(L)'
;MTAITQEEFDRIVHEMTAEKPARYDTLCAVAERLLWRKLERKVASTPALARCCTAEDLLSEVYIRLIKCTIPNFLYRDDTLNNDPEGFARWVYTVAGNICRDKCRSAAARQTVALDADPDDEDAPYLQIADPDAELPFEVDESTDMLRAAFERVLDMDVQVYKIITWAAQAVLILSADVTKIQSNELMIRAYEHMTLSEMWASVTAASARIPWLKISAAADDRLRKMLAAPFSKDVRYGDMVYADFFMKKGAKASISDWVNRINSGLKEKLR
;
A
#
# COMPACT_ATOMS: atom_id res chain seq x y z
N MET A 1 3.06 34.79 14.61
CA MET A 1 2.07 33.74 14.27
C MET A 1 0.70 34.38 14.44
N THR A 2 -0.21 34.23 13.48
CA THR A 2 -1.61 34.64 13.70
C THR A 2 -2.16 33.74 14.80
N ALA A 3 -2.60 34.31 15.92
CA ALA A 3 -3.14 33.55 17.03
C ALA A 3 -4.58 33.10 16.74
N ILE A 4 -4.96 31.95 17.29
CA ILE A 4 -6.36 31.54 17.45
C ILE A 4 -6.80 32.07 18.81
N THR A 5 -7.89 32.83 18.88
CA THR A 5 -8.42 33.29 20.16
C THR A 5 -9.14 32.15 20.89
N GLN A 6 -9.26 32.25 22.21
CA GLN A 6 -10.03 31.27 22.98
C GLN A 6 -11.49 31.21 22.49
N GLU A 7 -12.09 32.35 22.16
CA GLU A 7 -13.45 32.44 21.63
C GLU A 7 -13.61 31.71 20.29
N GLU A 8 -12.64 31.86 19.36
CA GLU A 8 -12.64 31.11 18.10
C GLU A 8 -12.52 29.60 18.34
N PHE A 9 -11.67 29.19 19.28
CA PHE A 9 -11.48 27.80 19.63
C PHE A 9 -12.74 27.18 20.28
N ASP A 10 -13.34 27.87 21.24
CA ASP A 10 -14.58 27.45 21.91
C ASP A 10 -15.72 27.29 20.89
N ARG A 11 -15.79 28.20 19.91
CA ARG A 11 -16.76 28.11 18.81
C ARG A 11 -16.52 26.91 17.90
N ILE A 12 -15.27 26.59 17.58
CA ILE A 12 -14.92 25.36 16.85
C ILE A 12 -15.39 24.13 17.63
N VAL A 13 -15.11 24.06 18.93
CA VAL A 13 -15.56 22.95 19.78
C VAL A 13 -17.08 22.83 19.78
N HIS A 14 -17.78 23.96 19.92
CA HIS A 14 -19.24 23.99 19.93
C HIS A 14 -19.86 23.50 18.61
N GLU A 15 -19.43 24.07 17.48
CA GLU A 15 -19.92 23.72 16.13
C GLU A 15 -19.69 22.23 15.82
N MET A 16 -18.57 21.66 16.26
CA MET A 16 -18.21 20.27 15.97
C MET A 16 -18.83 19.23 16.91
N THR A 17 -19.14 19.60 18.16
CA THR A 17 -19.55 18.63 19.21
C THR A 17 -20.98 18.81 19.72
N ALA A 18 -21.51 20.04 19.71
CA ALA A 18 -22.80 20.37 20.31
C ALA A 18 -23.89 20.63 19.28
N GLU A 19 -23.56 21.19 18.11
CA GLU A 19 -24.53 21.46 17.05
C GLU A 19 -24.94 20.20 16.27
N LYS A 20 -26.20 20.15 15.82
CA LYS A 20 -26.75 19.05 15.00
C LYS A 20 -27.55 19.62 13.81
N PRO A 21 -27.12 19.41 12.56
CA PRO A 21 -25.89 18.71 12.16
C PRO A 21 -24.63 19.48 12.57
N ALA A 22 -23.51 18.76 12.74
CA ALA A 22 -22.23 19.38 13.06
C ALA A 22 -21.82 20.35 11.95
N ARG A 23 -21.24 21.49 12.36
CA ARG A 23 -20.73 22.52 11.45
C ARG A 23 -19.21 22.62 11.55
N TYR A 24 -18.61 23.13 10.48
CA TYR A 24 -17.15 23.23 10.33
C TYR A 24 -16.70 24.59 9.79
N ASP A 25 -17.60 25.57 9.77
CA ASP A 25 -17.38 26.86 9.14
C ASP A 25 -16.25 27.62 9.84
N THR A 26 -16.29 27.68 11.18
CA THR A 26 -15.25 28.34 11.97
C THR A 26 -13.92 27.60 11.86
N LEU A 27 -13.95 26.25 11.83
CA LEU A 27 -12.75 25.44 11.66
C LEU A 27 -12.04 25.74 10.33
N CYS A 28 -12.80 25.77 9.23
CA CYS A 28 -12.24 26.02 7.90
C CYS A 28 -11.73 27.46 7.79
N ALA A 29 -12.49 28.45 8.26
CA ALA A 29 -12.08 29.85 8.24
C ALA A 29 -10.78 30.11 9.04
N VAL A 30 -10.64 29.48 10.21
CA VAL A 30 -9.40 29.58 11.01
C VAL A 30 -8.24 28.90 10.29
N ALA A 31 -8.45 27.71 9.71
CA ALA A 31 -7.42 27.02 8.97
C ALA A 31 -6.94 27.82 7.74
N GLU A 32 -7.87 28.43 6.99
CA GLU A 32 -7.57 29.32 5.87
C GLU A 32 -6.66 30.47 6.29
N ARG A 33 -7.08 31.21 7.33
CA ARG A 33 -6.37 32.37 7.87
C ARG A 33 -4.96 32.03 8.32
N LEU A 34 -4.75 30.83 8.89
CA LEU A 34 -3.45 30.37 9.34
C LEU A 34 -2.54 29.91 8.19
N LEU A 35 -3.11 29.23 7.20
CA LEU A 35 -2.35 28.42 6.26
C LEU A 35 -2.21 29.03 4.88
N TRP A 36 -3.17 29.83 4.40
CA TRP A 36 -3.25 30.27 3.00
C TRP A 36 -1.92 30.81 2.46
N ARG A 37 -1.41 31.89 3.05
CA ARG A 37 -0.13 32.51 2.66
C ARG A 37 1.09 31.59 2.82
N LYS A 38 1.01 30.54 3.63
CA LYS A 38 2.09 29.56 3.77
C LYS A 38 2.00 28.49 2.69
N LEU A 39 0.79 28.02 2.36
CA LEU A 39 0.55 27.07 1.29
C LEU A 39 0.92 27.69 -0.07
N GLU A 40 0.48 28.92 -0.35
CA GLU A 40 0.87 29.66 -1.56
C GLU A 40 2.40 29.72 -1.72
N ARG A 41 3.10 30.19 -0.68
CA ARG A 41 4.57 30.23 -0.69
C ARG A 41 5.19 28.85 -0.82
N LYS A 42 4.60 27.82 -0.22
CA LYS A 42 5.13 26.47 -0.26
C LYS A 42 5.02 25.87 -1.65
N VAL A 43 3.89 26.04 -2.32
CA VAL A 43 3.67 25.63 -3.71
C VAL A 43 4.65 26.38 -4.63
N ALA A 44 4.71 27.71 -4.53
CA ALA A 44 5.59 28.53 -5.37
C ALA A 44 7.08 28.19 -5.20
N SER A 45 7.51 27.85 -3.98
CA SER A 45 8.92 27.50 -3.68
C SER A 45 9.27 26.02 -3.88
N THR A 46 8.29 25.16 -4.18
CA THR A 46 8.52 23.71 -4.28
C THR A 46 8.06 23.20 -5.65
N PRO A 47 8.96 23.09 -6.64
CA PRO A 47 8.59 22.71 -8.01
C PRO A 47 7.82 21.39 -8.09
N ALA A 48 8.14 20.41 -7.23
CA ALA A 48 7.42 19.14 -7.18
C ALA A 48 5.95 19.28 -6.79
N LEU A 49 5.60 20.25 -5.93
CA LEU A 49 4.21 20.53 -5.55
C LEU A 49 3.52 21.36 -6.62
N ALA A 50 4.20 22.38 -7.16
CA ALA A 50 3.66 23.25 -8.20
C ALA A 50 3.20 22.47 -9.45
N ARG A 51 3.85 21.34 -9.76
CA ARG A 51 3.45 20.48 -10.88
C ARG A 51 2.17 19.68 -10.65
N CYS A 52 1.80 19.39 -9.40
CA CYS A 52 0.75 18.41 -9.10
C CYS A 52 -0.45 18.97 -8.34
N CYS A 53 -0.37 20.17 -7.77
CA CYS A 53 -1.45 20.77 -7.00
C CYS A 53 -1.30 22.28 -6.84
N THR A 54 -2.42 22.96 -6.65
CA THR A 54 -2.50 24.37 -6.26
C THR A 54 -2.52 24.54 -4.74
N ALA A 55 -2.41 25.78 -4.28
CA ALA A 55 -2.60 26.08 -2.85
C ALA A 55 -4.03 25.81 -2.38
N GLU A 56 -5.03 25.98 -3.26
CA GLU A 56 -6.45 25.67 -3.01
C GLU A 56 -6.66 24.17 -2.83
N ASP A 57 -6.00 23.34 -3.65
CA ASP A 57 -6.08 21.88 -3.53
C ASP A 57 -5.51 21.42 -2.18
N LEU A 58 -4.36 21.96 -1.79
CA LEU A 58 -3.72 21.65 -0.51
C LEU A 58 -4.58 22.11 0.67
N LEU A 59 -5.18 23.30 0.58
CA LEU A 59 -6.08 23.82 1.59
C LEU A 59 -7.35 22.96 1.72
N SER A 60 -7.95 22.55 0.60
CA SER A 60 -9.08 21.63 0.58
C SER A 60 -8.76 20.29 1.26
N GLU A 61 -7.57 19.74 1.01
CA GLU A 61 -7.14 18.49 1.64
C GLU A 61 -6.88 18.67 3.15
N VAL A 62 -6.39 19.84 3.55
CA VAL A 62 -6.29 20.21 4.97
C VAL A 62 -7.68 20.24 5.61
N TYR A 63 -8.68 20.88 4.98
CA TYR A 63 -10.05 20.92 5.52
C TYR A 63 -10.59 19.53 5.76
N ILE A 64 -10.50 18.65 4.77
CA ILE A 64 -10.96 17.25 4.89
C ILE A 64 -10.26 16.56 6.06
N ARG A 65 -8.95 16.77 6.22
CA ARG A 65 -8.19 16.14 7.32
C ARG A 65 -8.60 16.71 8.68
N LEU A 66 -8.78 18.02 8.80
CA LEU A 66 -9.20 18.66 10.05
C LEU A 66 -10.61 18.21 10.44
N ILE A 67 -11.57 18.22 9.52
CA ILE A 67 -12.94 17.75 9.78
C ILE A 67 -12.95 16.32 10.32
N LYS A 68 -12.15 15.42 9.74
CA LYS A 68 -12.08 14.02 10.16
C LYS A 68 -11.31 13.78 11.46
N CYS A 69 -10.30 14.61 11.74
CA CYS A 69 -9.32 14.31 12.78
C CYS A 69 -9.36 15.24 13.99
N THR A 70 -9.99 16.41 13.93
CA THR A 70 -9.97 17.37 15.04
C THR A 70 -10.59 16.77 16.30
N ILE A 71 -11.76 16.10 16.20
CA ILE A 71 -12.40 15.45 17.34
C ILE A 71 -11.51 14.31 17.91
N PRO A 72 -11.21 13.23 17.16
CA PRO A 72 -10.52 12.07 17.71
C PRO A 72 -9.03 12.29 18.00
N ASN A 73 -8.36 13.21 17.28
CA ASN A 73 -6.89 13.32 17.34
C ASN A 73 -6.40 14.61 18.02
N PHE A 74 -7.29 15.56 18.32
CA PHE A 74 -6.92 16.79 19.02
C PHE A 74 -7.79 17.06 20.25
N LEU A 75 -9.12 17.12 20.08
CA LEU A 75 -10.04 17.50 21.15
C LEU A 75 -10.19 16.41 22.21
N TYR A 76 -10.33 15.15 21.80
CA TYR A 76 -10.49 14.01 22.69
C TYR A 76 -9.41 12.95 22.45
N ARG A 77 -8.16 13.31 22.74
CA ARG A 77 -7.07 12.29 22.76
C ARG A 77 -7.23 11.29 23.89
N ASP A 78 -7.84 11.73 24.99
CA ASP A 78 -8.27 10.96 26.16
C ASP A 78 -9.74 11.33 26.49
N ASP A 79 -10.29 10.85 27.62
CA ASP A 79 -11.65 11.20 28.08
C ASP A 79 -11.80 12.68 28.50
N THR A 80 -10.77 13.51 28.34
CA THR A 80 -10.76 14.93 28.68
C THR A 80 -10.67 15.81 27.43
N LEU A 81 -11.47 16.88 27.41
CA LEU A 81 -11.42 17.88 26.33
C LEU A 81 -10.11 18.67 26.42
N ASN A 82 -9.31 18.62 25.36
CA ASN A 82 -8.09 19.40 25.23
C ASN A 82 -8.43 20.87 24.94
N ASN A 83 -8.15 21.76 25.90
CA ASN A 83 -8.40 23.20 25.79
C ASN A 83 -7.10 24.01 25.60
N ASP A 84 -6.39 23.76 24.49
CA ASP A 84 -5.14 24.45 24.14
C ASP A 84 -5.24 25.07 22.73
N PRO A 85 -5.70 26.33 22.58
CA PRO A 85 -5.79 27.01 21.28
C PRO A 85 -4.43 27.18 20.58
N GLU A 86 -3.35 27.40 21.33
CA GLU A 86 -2.00 27.53 20.75
C GLU A 86 -1.47 26.17 20.27
N GLY A 87 -1.70 25.11 21.05
CA GLY A 87 -1.49 23.72 20.64
C GLY A 87 -2.29 23.37 19.41
N PHE A 88 -3.53 23.84 19.31
CA PHE A 88 -4.39 23.61 18.16
C PHE A 88 -3.81 24.26 16.90
N ALA A 89 -3.39 25.52 16.98
CA ALA A 89 -2.72 26.20 15.87
C ALA A 89 -1.46 25.44 15.41
N ARG A 90 -0.61 25.00 16.34
CA ARG A 90 0.59 24.18 16.04
C ARG A 90 0.23 22.85 15.38
N TRP A 91 -0.84 22.22 15.84
CA TRP A 91 -1.34 20.97 15.28
C TRP A 91 -1.87 21.15 13.85
N VAL A 92 -2.62 22.22 13.59
CA VAL A 92 -3.07 22.60 12.22
C VAL A 92 -1.89 22.80 11.27
N TYR A 93 -0.83 23.49 11.69
CA TYR A 93 0.40 23.61 10.89
C TYR A 93 1.07 22.26 10.64
N THR A 94 1.03 21.36 11.62
CA THR A 94 1.59 20.00 11.49
C THR A 94 0.82 19.18 10.47
N VAL A 95 -0.52 19.24 10.50
CA VAL A 95 -1.40 18.59 9.53
C VAL A 95 -1.08 19.07 8.11
N ALA A 96 -1.02 20.38 7.88
CA ALA A 96 -0.68 20.96 6.59
C ALA A 96 0.73 20.57 6.12
N GLY A 97 1.71 20.59 7.03
CA GLY A 97 3.08 20.18 6.74
C GLY A 97 3.21 18.70 6.36
N ASN A 98 2.40 17.81 6.97
CA ASN A 98 2.34 16.40 6.62
C ASN A 98 1.78 16.20 5.21
N ILE A 99 0.65 16.85 4.91
CA ILE A 99 0.02 16.78 3.58
C ILE A 99 0.99 17.26 2.49
N CYS A 100 1.66 18.40 2.69
CA CYS A 100 2.66 18.89 1.73
C CYS A 100 3.80 17.88 1.53
N ARG A 101 4.31 17.26 2.60
CA ARG A 101 5.39 16.26 2.50
C ARG A 101 4.94 14.99 1.76
N ASP A 102 3.74 14.52 2.04
CA ASP A 102 3.17 13.34 1.41
C ASP A 102 2.95 13.58 -0.09
N LYS A 103 2.43 14.76 -0.47
CA LYS A 103 2.29 15.16 -1.87
C LYS A 103 3.64 15.31 -2.57
N CYS A 104 4.62 15.96 -1.94
CA CYS A 104 5.99 16.03 -2.48
C CYS A 104 6.56 14.63 -2.76
N ARG A 105 6.39 13.70 -1.81
CA ARG A 105 6.92 12.34 -1.93
C ARG A 105 6.21 11.57 -3.04
N SER A 106 4.89 11.71 -3.14
CA SER A 106 4.09 11.08 -4.19
C SER A 106 4.44 11.63 -5.58
N ALA A 107 4.59 12.95 -5.70
CA ALA A 107 4.97 13.61 -6.95
C ALA A 107 6.42 13.31 -7.35
N ALA A 108 7.34 13.15 -6.40
CA ALA A 108 8.72 12.74 -6.69
C ALA A 108 8.81 11.29 -7.19
N ALA A 109 7.86 10.43 -6.82
CA ALA A 109 7.78 9.04 -7.31
C ALA A 109 7.17 8.93 -8.71
N ARG A 110 6.50 9.97 -9.22
CA ARG A 110 5.84 9.99 -10.53
C ARG A 110 6.46 11.10 -11.38
N GLN A 111 7.44 10.74 -12.20
CA GLN A 111 8.09 11.70 -13.10
C GLN A 111 7.13 12.03 -14.25
N THR A 112 6.34 13.09 -14.11
CA THR A 112 5.48 13.61 -15.18
C THR A 112 6.23 14.70 -15.93
N VAL A 113 6.52 14.47 -17.20
CA VAL A 113 7.15 15.45 -18.12
C VAL A 113 6.02 16.13 -18.89
N ALA A 114 6.06 17.46 -18.97
CA ALA A 114 5.15 18.19 -19.86
C ALA A 114 5.52 17.83 -21.30
N LEU A 115 4.53 17.64 -22.17
CA LEU A 115 4.80 17.48 -23.60
C LEU A 115 5.24 18.84 -24.13
N ASP A 116 6.42 18.91 -24.73
CA ASP A 116 6.98 20.15 -25.29
C ASP A 116 6.25 20.61 -26.59
N ALA A 117 5.13 19.99 -26.95
CA ALA A 117 4.45 20.24 -28.21
C ALA A 117 3.52 21.46 -28.13
N ASP A 118 3.73 22.40 -29.04
CA ASP A 118 2.79 23.47 -29.36
C ASP A 118 1.48 22.84 -29.87
N PRO A 119 0.31 23.13 -29.26
CA PRO A 119 -0.96 22.52 -29.65
C PRO A 119 -1.39 22.81 -31.11
N ASP A 120 -0.77 23.80 -31.77
CA ASP A 120 -1.06 24.20 -33.15
C ASP A 120 0.01 23.75 -34.18
N ASP A 121 1.01 22.97 -33.76
CA ASP A 121 2.02 22.41 -34.67
C ASP A 121 1.49 21.13 -35.33
N GLU A 122 0.95 21.25 -36.55
CA GLU A 122 0.43 20.12 -37.36
C GLU A 122 1.51 19.07 -37.70
N ASP A 123 2.80 19.42 -37.56
CA ASP A 123 3.95 18.53 -37.78
C ASP A 123 4.57 18.00 -36.47
N ALA A 124 4.07 18.42 -35.29
CA ALA A 124 4.46 17.81 -34.04
C ALA A 124 4.01 16.34 -34.06
N PRO A 125 4.85 15.38 -33.63
CA PRO A 125 4.45 13.98 -33.57
C PRO A 125 3.31 13.88 -32.57
N TYR A 126 2.07 13.89 -33.07
CA TYR A 126 0.89 13.52 -32.30
C TYR A 126 1.26 12.29 -31.49
N LEU A 127 0.98 12.33 -30.18
CA LEU A 127 1.11 11.17 -29.31
C LEU A 127 0.52 9.97 -30.05
N GLN A 128 1.40 9.09 -30.54
CA GLN A 128 0.97 7.89 -31.22
C GLN A 128 0.25 7.07 -30.18
N ILE A 129 -1.08 7.08 -30.23
CA ILE A 129 -1.89 6.08 -29.54
C ILE A 129 -1.43 4.77 -30.16
N ALA A 130 -0.74 3.94 -29.37
CA ALA A 130 -0.23 2.68 -29.85
C ALA A 130 -1.40 1.90 -30.46
N ASP A 131 -1.28 1.61 -31.76
CA ASP A 131 -2.22 0.81 -32.51
C ASP A 131 -2.35 -0.56 -31.81
N PRO A 132 -3.54 -0.95 -31.34
CA PRO A 132 -3.72 -2.23 -30.64
C PRO A 132 -3.48 -3.46 -31.51
N ASP A 133 -3.24 -3.30 -32.83
CA ASP A 133 -3.00 -4.40 -33.78
C ASP A 133 -1.57 -4.46 -34.38
N ALA A 134 -0.57 -3.83 -33.76
CA ALA A 134 0.81 -4.13 -34.13
C ALA A 134 1.27 -5.42 -33.40
N GLU A 135 1.71 -6.41 -34.18
CA GLU A 135 2.39 -7.65 -33.76
C GLU A 135 3.73 -7.40 -33.02
N LEU A 136 3.82 -6.38 -32.16
CA LEU A 136 4.94 -6.16 -31.27
C LEU A 136 4.89 -7.24 -30.18
N PRO A 137 5.92 -8.10 -30.08
CA PRO A 137 6.05 -8.98 -28.93
C PRO A 137 6.01 -8.12 -27.68
N PHE A 138 5.22 -8.50 -26.67
CA PHE A 138 5.26 -7.86 -25.36
C PHE A 138 6.73 -7.69 -24.96
N GLU A 139 7.20 -6.44 -24.90
CA GLU A 139 8.51 -6.16 -24.33
C GLU A 139 8.53 -6.79 -22.93
N VAL A 140 9.56 -7.59 -22.67
CA VAL A 140 9.72 -8.24 -21.37
C VAL A 140 10.03 -7.12 -20.38
N ASP A 141 8.98 -6.62 -19.73
CA ASP A 141 9.06 -5.61 -18.68
C ASP A 141 10.15 -6.03 -17.67
N GLU A 142 11.18 -5.21 -17.48
CA GLU A 142 12.29 -5.47 -16.55
C GLU A 142 11.76 -5.77 -15.13
N SER A 143 10.60 -5.21 -14.77
CA SER A 143 9.88 -5.51 -13.52
C SER A 143 9.42 -6.98 -13.45
N THR A 144 8.96 -7.54 -14.58
CA THR A 144 8.49 -8.91 -14.69
C THR A 144 9.64 -9.91 -14.53
N ASP A 145 10.81 -9.63 -15.10
CA ASP A 145 11.99 -10.47 -14.92
C ASP A 145 12.52 -10.43 -13.49
N MET A 146 12.51 -9.27 -12.85
CA MET A 146 12.83 -9.14 -11.42
C MET A 146 11.85 -9.95 -10.54
N LEU A 147 10.55 -9.89 -10.83
CA LEU A 147 9.52 -10.64 -10.10
C LEU A 147 9.67 -12.14 -10.32
N ARG A 148 9.94 -12.58 -11.55
CA ARG A 148 10.21 -14.00 -11.87
C ARG A 148 11.44 -14.48 -11.10
N ALA A 149 12.53 -13.71 -11.12
CA ALA A 149 13.75 -14.05 -10.40
C ALA A 149 13.54 -14.09 -8.87
N ALA A 150 12.72 -13.19 -8.32
CA ALA A 150 12.35 -13.23 -6.90
C ALA A 150 11.53 -14.48 -6.56
N PHE A 151 10.57 -14.83 -7.42
CA PHE A 151 9.73 -16.02 -7.23
C PHE A 151 10.57 -17.30 -7.22
N GLU A 152 11.39 -17.53 -8.25
CA GLU A 152 12.29 -18.69 -8.32
C GLU A 152 13.27 -18.75 -7.14
N ARG A 153 13.80 -17.59 -6.70
CA ARG A 153 14.67 -17.53 -5.51
C ARG A 153 13.96 -18.01 -4.25
N VAL A 154 12.68 -17.67 -4.05
CA VAL A 154 11.92 -18.16 -2.89
C VAL A 154 11.74 -19.67 -2.95
N LEU A 155 11.44 -20.22 -4.12
CA LEU A 155 11.34 -21.68 -4.30
C LEU A 155 12.67 -22.38 -3.98
N ASP A 156 13.80 -21.69 -4.15
CA ASP A 156 15.13 -22.19 -3.81
C ASP A 156 15.58 -21.92 -2.35
N MET A 157 14.83 -21.13 -1.56
CA MET A 157 15.25 -20.79 -0.19
C MET A 157 15.32 -22.03 0.72
N ASP A 158 16.35 -22.06 1.58
CA ASP A 158 16.50 -23.05 2.64
C ASP A 158 15.66 -22.66 3.86
N VAL A 159 14.34 -22.83 3.75
CA VAL A 159 13.36 -22.62 4.82
C VAL A 159 12.32 -23.74 4.80
N GLN A 160 11.51 -23.85 5.85
CA GLN A 160 10.50 -24.90 5.91
C GLN A 160 9.51 -24.84 4.74
N VAL A 161 9.22 -25.99 4.14
CA VAL A 161 8.42 -26.12 2.90
C VAL A 161 7.06 -25.42 2.97
N TYR A 162 6.37 -25.49 4.11
CA TYR A 162 5.08 -24.81 4.30
C TYR A 162 5.19 -23.28 4.18
N LYS A 163 6.34 -22.68 4.53
CA LYS A 163 6.56 -21.23 4.38
C LYS A 163 6.78 -20.85 2.92
N ILE A 164 7.51 -21.69 2.17
CA ILE A 164 7.73 -21.50 0.73
C ILE A 164 6.38 -21.56 0.01
N ILE A 165 5.60 -22.62 0.25
CA ILE A 165 4.28 -22.81 -0.35
C ILE A 165 3.32 -21.69 0.05
N THR A 166 3.33 -21.25 1.32
CA THR A 166 2.54 -20.09 1.77
C THR A 166 2.86 -18.84 0.96
N TRP A 167 4.15 -18.52 0.80
CA TRP A 167 4.56 -17.33 0.08
C TRP A 167 4.20 -17.42 -1.40
N ALA A 168 4.45 -18.56 -2.04
CA ALA A 168 4.12 -18.79 -3.44
C ALA A 168 2.60 -18.70 -3.69
N ALA A 169 1.79 -19.32 -2.82
CA ALA A 169 0.34 -19.26 -2.89
C ALA A 169 -0.19 -17.84 -2.75
N GLN A 170 0.37 -17.05 -1.81
CA GLN A 170 -0.03 -15.66 -1.63
C GLN A 170 0.32 -14.81 -2.86
N ALA A 171 1.52 -14.97 -3.40
CA ALA A 171 1.95 -14.27 -4.60
C ALA A 171 1.04 -14.60 -5.80
N VAL A 172 0.76 -15.88 -6.04
CA VAL A 172 -0.14 -16.32 -7.12
C VAL A 172 -1.55 -15.76 -6.92
N LEU A 173 -2.10 -15.78 -5.71
CA LEU A 173 -3.43 -15.22 -5.43
C LEU A 173 -3.50 -13.71 -5.68
N ILE A 174 -2.51 -12.96 -5.20
CA ILE A 174 -2.40 -11.51 -5.44
C ILE A 174 -2.42 -11.22 -6.93
N LEU A 175 -1.60 -11.94 -7.70
CA LEU A 175 -1.46 -11.75 -9.14
C LEU A 175 -2.70 -12.20 -9.92
N SER A 176 -3.35 -13.29 -9.50
CA SER A 176 -4.50 -13.86 -10.21
C SER A 176 -5.82 -13.11 -9.95
N ALA A 177 -5.98 -12.55 -8.75
CA ALA A 177 -7.23 -11.94 -8.30
C ALA A 177 -7.15 -10.41 -8.18
N ASP A 178 -5.97 -9.83 -8.47
CA ASP A 178 -5.66 -8.40 -8.33
C ASP A 178 -6.09 -7.83 -6.97
N VAL A 179 -5.58 -8.46 -5.90
CA VAL A 179 -5.92 -8.12 -4.51
C VAL A 179 -4.73 -7.62 -3.72
N THR A 180 -5.00 -6.82 -2.69
CA THR A 180 -3.94 -6.38 -1.77
C THR A 180 -3.41 -7.54 -0.93
N LYS A 181 -2.19 -7.38 -0.38
CA LYS A 181 -1.61 -8.33 0.58
C LYS A 181 -2.55 -8.65 1.76
N ILE A 182 -3.24 -7.64 2.29
CA ILE A 182 -4.16 -7.84 3.44
C ILE A 182 -5.34 -8.73 3.04
N GLN A 183 -5.95 -8.47 1.87
CA GLN A 183 -7.06 -9.26 1.35
C GLN A 183 -6.63 -10.69 0.99
N SER A 184 -5.44 -10.87 0.42
CA SER A 184 -4.91 -12.19 0.05
C SER A 184 -4.73 -13.14 1.24
N ASN A 185 -4.48 -12.63 2.46
CA ASN A 185 -4.42 -13.46 3.66
C ASN A 185 -5.75 -14.18 3.93
N GLU A 186 -6.87 -13.48 3.76
CA GLU A 186 -8.21 -14.06 3.95
C GLU A 186 -8.54 -15.07 2.85
N LEU A 187 -8.17 -14.77 1.62
CA LEU A 187 -8.35 -15.69 0.50
C LEU A 187 -7.54 -16.97 0.67
N MET A 188 -6.28 -16.88 1.14
CA MET A 188 -5.47 -18.08 1.41
C MET A 188 -6.09 -18.97 2.47
N ILE A 189 -6.57 -18.39 3.58
CA ILE A 189 -7.21 -19.17 4.64
C ILE A 189 -8.44 -19.88 4.07
N ARG A 190 -9.34 -19.14 3.42
CA ARG A 190 -10.55 -19.72 2.82
C ARG A 190 -10.26 -20.80 1.79
N ALA A 191 -9.20 -20.65 1.00
CA ALA A 191 -8.86 -21.59 -0.07
C ALA A 191 -8.11 -22.83 0.43
N TYR A 192 -7.21 -22.68 1.40
CA TYR A 192 -6.17 -23.69 1.67
C TYR A 192 -6.11 -24.19 3.11
N GLU A 193 -6.82 -23.59 4.06
CA GLU A 193 -6.70 -23.93 5.50
C GLU A 193 -6.84 -25.44 5.77
N HIS A 194 -7.76 -26.10 5.08
CA HIS A 194 -8.05 -27.52 5.27
C HIS A 194 -7.42 -28.44 4.21
N MET A 195 -6.62 -27.90 3.30
CA MET A 195 -5.89 -28.71 2.31
C MET A 195 -4.58 -29.21 2.90
N THR A 196 -4.15 -30.39 2.44
CA THR A 196 -2.77 -30.84 2.67
C THR A 196 -1.78 -29.97 1.93
N LEU A 197 -0.51 -29.95 2.36
CA LEU A 197 0.52 -29.17 1.65
C LEU A 197 0.71 -29.65 0.19
N SER A 198 0.51 -30.93 -0.10
CA SER A 198 0.58 -31.45 -1.47
C SER A 198 -0.56 -30.96 -2.35
N GLU A 199 -1.80 -30.97 -1.84
CA GLU A 199 -2.97 -30.43 -2.54
C GLU A 199 -2.84 -28.93 -2.76
N MET A 200 -2.40 -28.19 -1.73
CA MET A 200 -2.12 -26.77 -1.83
C MET A 200 -1.09 -26.49 -2.92
N TRP A 201 0.03 -27.22 -2.94
CA TRP A 201 1.07 -27.04 -3.96
C TRP A 201 0.59 -27.35 -5.38
N ALA A 202 -0.21 -28.42 -5.55
CA ALA A 202 -0.81 -28.74 -6.84
C ALA A 202 -1.73 -27.61 -7.34
N SER A 203 -2.56 -27.05 -6.45
CA SER A 203 -3.41 -25.90 -6.75
C SER A 203 -2.61 -24.66 -7.13
N VAL A 204 -1.55 -24.34 -6.38
CA VAL A 204 -0.65 -23.21 -6.66
C VAL A 204 0.02 -23.37 -8.02
N THR A 205 0.52 -24.56 -8.33
CA THR A 205 1.16 -24.86 -9.61
C THR A 205 0.17 -24.68 -10.77
N ALA A 206 -1.04 -25.23 -10.64
CA ALA A 206 -2.08 -25.08 -11.65
C ALA A 206 -2.52 -23.62 -11.85
N ALA A 207 -2.60 -22.84 -10.78
CA ALA A 207 -2.93 -21.41 -10.84
C ALA A 207 -1.79 -20.58 -11.43
N SER A 208 -0.53 -20.88 -11.07
CA SER A 208 0.65 -20.19 -11.60
C SER A 208 0.79 -20.35 -13.12
N ALA A 209 0.45 -21.54 -13.66
CA ALA A 209 0.50 -21.81 -15.09
C ALA A 209 -0.43 -20.91 -15.93
N ARG A 210 -1.42 -20.26 -15.31
CA ARG A 210 -2.32 -19.29 -15.96
C ARG A 210 -1.74 -17.88 -16.01
N ILE A 211 -0.62 -17.62 -15.33
CA ILE A 211 0.07 -16.32 -15.31
C ILE A 211 1.19 -16.38 -16.37
N PRO A 212 1.12 -15.62 -17.47
CA PRO A 212 1.96 -15.83 -18.66
C PRO A 212 3.48 -15.87 -18.38
N TRP A 213 3.95 -15.04 -17.46
CA TRP A 213 5.36 -14.88 -17.13
C TRP A 213 5.81 -15.65 -15.88
N LEU A 214 4.88 -16.22 -15.11
CA LEU A 214 5.16 -16.88 -13.84
C LEU A 214 4.98 -18.40 -14.00
N LYS A 215 5.90 -19.01 -14.73
CA LYS A 215 5.97 -20.47 -14.88
C LYS A 215 7.00 -21.03 -13.91
N ILE A 216 6.53 -21.88 -13.02
CA ILE A 216 7.40 -22.63 -12.10
C ILE A 216 8.24 -23.59 -12.92
N SER A 217 9.56 -23.49 -12.81
CA SER A 217 10.46 -24.41 -13.49
C SER A 217 10.25 -25.85 -13.03
N ALA A 218 10.40 -26.84 -13.92
CA ALA A 218 10.27 -28.26 -13.57
C ALA A 218 11.27 -28.66 -12.46
N ALA A 219 12.47 -28.06 -12.46
CA ALA A 219 13.46 -28.27 -11.42
C ALA A 219 12.99 -27.77 -10.04
N ALA A 220 12.34 -26.61 -9.98
CA ALA A 220 11.76 -26.08 -8.74
C ALA A 220 10.57 -26.92 -8.25
N ASP A 221 9.69 -27.36 -9.15
CA ASP A 221 8.58 -28.26 -8.80
C ASP A 221 9.10 -29.60 -8.24
N ASP A 222 10.05 -30.24 -8.92
CA ASP A 222 10.66 -31.49 -8.45
C ASP A 222 11.34 -31.35 -7.09
N ARG A 223 12.00 -30.22 -6.85
CA ARG A 223 12.61 -29.93 -5.54
C ARG A 223 11.55 -29.80 -4.46
N LEU A 224 10.48 -29.06 -4.71
CA LEU A 224 9.39 -28.91 -3.74
C LEU A 224 8.66 -30.23 -3.49
N ARG A 225 8.44 -31.05 -4.52
CA ARG A 225 7.91 -32.42 -4.36
C ARG A 225 8.80 -33.29 -3.49
N LYS A 226 10.13 -33.20 -3.62
CA LYS A 226 11.07 -33.90 -2.74
C LYS A 226 10.98 -33.39 -1.29
N MET A 227 10.85 -32.09 -1.08
CA MET A 227 10.65 -31.51 0.26
C MET A 227 9.31 -31.95 0.87
N LEU A 228 8.25 -32.03 0.08
CA LEU A 228 6.95 -32.54 0.53
C LEU A 228 6.99 -34.04 0.86
N ALA A 229 7.78 -34.82 0.12
CA ALA A 229 7.97 -36.24 0.40
C ALA A 229 8.86 -36.52 1.63
N ALA A 230 9.54 -35.49 2.16
CA ALA A 230 10.40 -35.64 3.32
C ALA A 230 9.58 -36.01 4.58
N PRO A 231 10.12 -36.85 5.48
CA PRO A 231 9.45 -37.21 6.71
C PRO A 231 9.30 -36.00 7.64
N PHE A 232 8.08 -35.73 8.08
CA PHE A 232 7.79 -34.80 9.17
C PHE A 232 7.89 -35.53 10.52
N SER A 233 7.34 -36.74 10.58
CA SER A 233 7.47 -37.70 11.68
C SER A 233 7.74 -39.10 11.13
N LYS A 234 7.80 -40.11 12.01
CA LYS A 234 8.11 -41.50 11.63
C LYS A 234 7.17 -42.06 10.56
N ASP A 235 5.89 -41.65 10.58
CA ASP A 235 4.83 -42.21 9.74
C ASP A 235 4.12 -41.15 8.87
N VAL A 236 4.54 -39.88 8.94
CA VAL A 236 3.86 -38.76 8.25
C VAL A 236 4.88 -37.94 7.47
N ARG A 237 4.57 -37.64 6.20
CA ARG A 237 5.38 -36.75 5.35
C ARG A 237 4.88 -35.32 5.46
N TYR A 238 5.73 -34.34 5.16
CA TYR A 238 5.30 -32.93 5.11
C TYR A 238 4.11 -32.73 4.18
N GLY A 239 4.09 -33.40 3.04
CA GLY A 239 3.05 -33.29 2.03
C GLY A 239 1.67 -33.76 2.49
N ASP A 240 1.59 -34.60 3.52
CA ASP A 240 0.34 -35.17 4.03
C ASP A 240 -0.24 -34.32 5.19
N MET A 241 0.53 -33.36 5.70
CA MET A 241 0.10 -32.46 6.78
C MET A 241 -0.89 -31.42 6.28
N VAL A 242 -1.91 -31.12 7.08
CA VAL A 242 -2.90 -30.08 6.76
C VAL A 242 -2.27 -28.71 6.97
N TYR A 243 -2.55 -27.75 6.10
CA TYR A 243 -1.94 -26.42 6.16
C TYR A 243 -2.19 -25.72 7.51
N ALA A 244 -3.40 -25.86 8.07
CA ALA A 244 -3.75 -25.34 9.38
C ALA A 244 -2.88 -25.86 10.54
N ASP A 245 -2.29 -27.06 10.42
CA ASP A 245 -1.48 -27.67 11.48
C ASP A 245 -0.20 -26.86 11.77
N PHE A 246 0.23 -26.03 10.81
CA PHE A 246 1.42 -25.18 10.95
C PHE A 246 1.11 -23.83 11.60
N PHE A 247 -0.16 -23.47 11.82
CA PHE A 247 -0.50 -22.16 12.37
C PHE A 247 -0.01 -22.00 13.82
N MET A 248 0.57 -20.84 14.11
CA MET A 248 0.91 -20.44 15.46
C MET A 248 -0.35 -20.24 16.30
N LYS A 249 -0.21 -20.30 17.63
CA LYS A 249 -1.29 -20.03 18.60
C LYS A 249 -2.02 -18.69 18.40
N LYS A 250 -1.36 -17.72 17.76
CA LYS A 250 -1.93 -16.39 17.44
C LYS A 250 -2.88 -16.40 16.24
N GLY A 251 -3.06 -17.56 15.58
CA GLY A 251 -4.00 -17.77 14.47
C GLY A 251 -3.37 -17.66 13.09
N ALA A 252 -4.17 -18.02 12.07
CA ALA A 252 -3.76 -18.15 10.68
C ALA A 252 -3.20 -16.85 10.08
N LYS A 253 -3.93 -15.73 10.20
CA LYS A 253 -3.51 -14.42 9.64
C LYS A 253 -2.15 -13.96 10.18
N ALA A 254 -1.92 -14.14 11.49
CA ALA A 254 -0.66 -13.78 12.13
C ALA A 254 0.48 -14.69 11.66
N SER A 255 0.19 -15.98 11.47
CA SER A 255 1.16 -16.97 10.98
C SER A 255 1.62 -16.66 9.57
N ILE A 256 0.68 -16.50 8.65
CA ILE A 256 0.94 -16.12 7.25
C ILE A 256 1.76 -14.83 7.18
N SER A 257 1.34 -13.80 7.91
CA SER A 257 2.00 -12.49 7.89
C SER A 257 3.44 -12.58 8.39
N ASP A 258 3.70 -13.34 9.46
CA ASP A 258 5.06 -13.55 9.99
C ASP A 258 5.97 -14.24 8.96
N TRP A 259 5.52 -15.36 8.38
CA TRP A 259 6.34 -16.13 7.44
C TRP A 259 6.66 -15.35 6.17
N VAL A 260 5.65 -14.70 5.60
CA VAL A 260 5.81 -13.90 4.38
C VAL A 260 6.73 -12.71 4.63
N ASN A 261 6.58 -12.03 5.77
CA ASN A 261 7.46 -10.90 6.10
C ASN A 261 8.92 -11.34 6.27
N ARG A 262 9.17 -12.49 6.90
CA ARG A 262 10.53 -13.03 7.05
C ARG A 262 11.16 -13.36 5.69
N ILE A 263 10.41 -14.01 4.79
CA ILE A 263 10.88 -14.31 3.43
C ILE A 263 11.17 -13.01 2.67
N ASN A 264 10.26 -12.03 2.72
CA ASN A 264 10.46 -10.73 2.04
C ASN A 264 11.67 -9.96 2.57
N SER A 265 11.93 -10.00 3.88
CA SER A 265 13.14 -9.40 4.46
C SER A 265 14.40 -10.09 3.94
N GLY A 266 14.43 -11.43 3.90
CA GLY A 266 15.56 -12.18 3.35
C GLY A 266 15.78 -11.96 1.85
N LEU A 267 14.71 -11.77 1.07
CA LEU A 267 14.82 -11.40 -0.34
C LEU A 267 15.44 -10.02 -0.53
N LYS A 268 15.04 -9.02 0.28
CA LYS A 268 15.59 -7.66 0.20
C LYS A 268 17.07 -7.59 0.49
N GLU A 269 17.59 -8.47 1.36
CA GLU A 269 19.03 -8.57 1.65
C GLU A 269 19.81 -9.20 0.50
N LYS A 270 19.21 -10.13 -0.25
CA LYS A 270 19.86 -10.86 -1.37
C LYS A 270 19.71 -10.19 -2.74
N LEU A 271 18.78 -9.24 -2.87
CA LEU A 271 18.50 -8.47 -4.10
C LEU A 271 19.16 -7.08 -4.10
N ARG A 272 19.84 -6.70 -3.01
CA ARG A 272 20.76 -5.57 -2.95
C ARG A 272 22.16 -6.00 -3.38
#